data_AF-A0A3M2D1U5-F1
#
_entry.id   AF-A0A3M2D1U5-F1
#
_cell.length_a   1.000
_cell.length_b   1.000
_cell.length_c   1.000
_cell.angle_alpha   90.00
_cell.angle_beta   90.00
_cell.angle_gamma   90.00
#
_symmetry.space_group_name_H-M   'P 1'
#
loop_
_entity.id
_entity.type
_entity.pdbx_description
1 polymer ?
#
loop_
_entity_poly.entity_id
_entity_poly.type
_entity_poly.pdbx_seq_one_letter_code
_entity_poly.pdbx_strand_id
1 'polypeptide(L)'
;LAELQDAQTYGDDGDDFATLPRTAVVDRFDILQLLVAAKISDLFQRGVEGELHVGRMTLDIGRRDLVGRQFFGNVLFNFDGIHLALHREEAWRVRLFLVRPVVHTPSTLDPLFADSQGHADDRLFWGAYSEMPWAAELTAQLAYFGLNEKPAQPQRQRQIQTFSLRLLRPPHAATWDIDIQTTWQVGSVSPAGSTTRQDLFAHYQHVEAGYTFAFPWQPRVSGVLNYFSSK
;
A
#
# COMPACT_ATOMS: atom_id res chain seq x y z
N LEU A 1 17.96 10.15 -1.70
CA LEU A 1 16.94 11.22 -1.82
C LEU A 1 16.41 11.51 -0.42
N ALA A 2 16.12 12.77 -0.08
CA ALA A 2 15.60 13.14 1.24
C ALA A 2 14.44 14.14 1.12
N GLU A 3 13.35 13.90 1.86
CA GLU A 3 12.15 14.76 1.93
C GLU A 3 11.72 14.92 3.40
N LEU A 4 11.35 16.14 3.79
CA LEU A 4 11.00 16.53 5.17
C LEU A 4 9.62 17.20 5.18
N GLN A 5 8.82 16.97 6.22
CA GLN A 5 7.53 17.65 6.43
C GLN A 5 7.38 18.10 7.90
N ASP A 6 6.77 19.28 8.09
CA ASP A 6 6.41 19.87 9.39
C ASP A 6 4.98 20.43 9.30
N ALA A 7 4.11 20.15 10.28
CA ALA A 7 2.73 20.63 10.29
C ALA A 7 2.28 21.02 11.71
N GLN A 8 2.17 22.33 11.96
CA GLN A 8 1.82 22.87 13.29
C GLN A 8 0.40 23.44 13.31
N THR A 9 -0.30 23.24 14.44
CA THR A 9 -1.60 23.86 14.72
C THR A 9 -1.46 24.80 15.91
N TYR A 10 -2.09 25.98 15.86
CA TYR A 10 -2.08 26.96 16.95
C TYR A 10 -3.54 27.28 17.35
N GLY A 11 -3.86 27.22 18.65
CA GLY A 11 -5.15 27.68 19.20
C GLY A 11 -6.21 26.62 19.56
N ASP A 12 -5.82 25.47 20.11
CA ASP A 12 -6.79 24.48 20.63
C ASP A 12 -7.17 24.79 22.09
N ASP A 13 -8.15 25.68 22.28
CA ASP A 13 -8.77 25.94 23.59
C ASP A 13 -9.76 24.82 23.95
N GLY A 14 -9.20 23.70 24.40
CA GLY A 14 -9.60 22.97 25.61
C GLY A 14 -10.95 22.26 25.72
N ASP A 15 -12.04 22.61 25.03
CA ASP A 15 -13.37 22.21 25.53
C ASP A 15 -14.41 21.65 24.55
N ASP A 16 -14.07 21.32 23.30
CA ASP A 16 -15.02 20.57 22.46
C ASP A 16 -14.29 19.80 21.35
N PHE A 17 -13.83 18.57 21.62
CA PHE A 17 -13.54 17.48 20.65
C PHE A 17 -12.85 16.30 21.37
N ALA A 18 -13.48 15.75 22.40
CA ALA A 18 -13.00 14.55 23.08
C ALA A 18 -13.37 13.27 22.29
N THR A 19 -12.82 13.04 21.09
CA THR A 19 -12.86 11.70 20.43
C THR A 19 -11.77 11.43 19.40
N LEU A 20 -10.90 12.39 19.05
CA LEU A 20 -9.77 12.11 18.17
C LEU A 20 -8.51 11.78 19.00
N PRO A 21 -7.76 10.71 18.70
CA PRO A 21 -6.48 10.49 19.33
C PRO A 21 -5.58 11.72 19.09
N ARG A 22 -5.05 12.32 20.16
CA ARG A 22 -4.22 13.53 20.16
C ARG A 22 -3.00 13.48 19.22
N THR A 23 -2.64 12.30 18.71
CA THR A 23 -1.61 12.08 17.69
C THR A 23 -2.01 12.56 16.29
N ALA A 24 -3.27 12.94 16.06
CA ALA A 24 -3.76 13.43 14.76
C ALA A 24 -3.60 14.96 14.57
N VAL A 25 -3.26 15.70 15.63
CA VAL A 25 -3.41 17.18 15.67
C VAL A 25 -2.08 17.92 15.89
N VAL A 26 -1.01 17.22 16.26
CA VAL A 26 0.34 17.79 16.44
C VAL A 26 1.37 16.88 15.77
N ASP A 27 1.96 17.33 14.66
CA ASP A 27 3.00 16.63 13.92
C ASP A 27 4.26 17.52 13.89
N ARG A 28 5.40 17.04 14.41
CA ARG A 28 6.66 17.81 14.47
C ARG A 28 7.70 17.09 13.64
N PHE A 29 8.38 17.82 12.73
CA PHE A 29 9.54 17.39 11.91
C PHE A 29 9.72 15.86 11.77
N ASP A 30 9.05 15.26 10.79
CA ASP A 30 9.29 13.87 10.42
C ASP A 30 10.12 13.75 9.13
N ILE A 31 11.03 12.77 9.10
CA ILE A 31 11.76 12.40 7.89
C ILE A 31 10.87 11.45 7.09
N LEU A 32 10.28 11.95 6.02
CA LEU A 32 9.35 11.18 5.19
C LEU A 32 10.07 10.13 4.35
N GLN A 33 11.21 10.51 3.79
CA GLN A 33 12.02 9.63 2.97
C GLN A 33 13.50 9.88 3.23
N LEU A 34 14.25 8.80 3.39
CA LEU A 34 15.71 8.79 3.47
C LEU A 34 16.20 7.44 2.99
N LEU A 35 16.56 7.38 1.70
CA LEU A 35 16.95 6.13 1.06
C LEU A 35 18.18 6.30 0.17
N VAL A 36 18.91 5.19 0.04
CA VAL A 36 19.90 4.96 -1.00
C VAL A 36 19.21 4.20 -2.14
N ALA A 37 19.40 4.67 -3.36
CA ALA A 37 18.91 4.02 -4.57
C ALA A 37 20.08 3.55 -5.43
N ALA A 38 20.05 2.30 -5.86
CA ALA A 38 20.98 1.74 -6.83
C ALA A 38 20.23 1.36 -8.11
N LYS A 39 20.70 1.86 -9.25
CA LYS A 39 20.16 1.50 -10.56
C LYS A 39 20.73 0.15 -11.00
N ILE A 40 19.87 -0.66 -11.60
CA ILE A 40 20.19 -1.95 -12.20
C ILE A 40 19.95 -1.79 -13.70
N SER A 41 20.99 -2.05 -14.48
CA SER A 41 20.92 -2.00 -15.95
C SER A 41 21.29 -3.36 -16.51
N ASP A 42 20.50 -3.82 -17.47
CA ASP A 42 20.71 -5.06 -18.21
C ASP A 42 21.03 -6.30 -17.34
N LEU A 43 20.19 -6.54 -16.34
CA LEU A 43 20.29 -7.68 -15.45
C LEU A 43 20.21 -8.99 -16.26
N PHE A 44 21.21 -9.85 -16.08
CA PHE A 44 21.38 -11.12 -16.80
C PHE A 44 21.54 -11.01 -18.32
N GLN A 45 21.90 -9.85 -18.89
CA GLN A 45 22.02 -9.64 -20.34
C GLN A 45 20.70 -9.94 -21.08
N ARG A 46 19.57 -9.60 -20.44
CA ARG A 46 18.22 -9.90 -20.92
C ARG A 46 17.36 -8.63 -21.13
N GLY A 47 17.96 -7.45 -21.07
CA GLY A 47 17.25 -6.17 -21.15
C GLY A 47 16.32 -5.93 -19.95
N VAL A 48 16.68 -6.49 -18.79
CA VAL A 48 15.97 -6.25 -17.53
C VAL A 48 16.62 -5.09 -16.82
N GLU A 49 15.84 -4.07 -16.51
CA GLU A 49 16.29 -2.87 -15.80
C GLU A 49 15.55 -2.74 -14.48
N GLY A 50 16.04 -1.88 -13.59
CA GLY A 50 15.38 -1.68 -12.33
C GLY A 50 16.10 -0.77 -11.35
N GLU A 51 15.55 -0.73 -10.15
CA GLU A 51 16.07 0.05 -9.04
C GLU A 51 15.92 -0.73 -7.72
N LEU A 52 16.97 -0.69 -6.91
CA LEU A 52 16.97 -1.16 -5.54
C LEU A 52 16.98 0.05 -4.61
N HIS A 53 16.00 0.13 -3.71
CA HIS A 53 15.90 1.16 -2.68
C HIS A 53 16.11 0.53 -1.31
N VAL A 54 16.94 1.16 -0.48
CA VAL A 54 17.19 0.75 0.91
C VAL A 54 17.12 1.98 1.81
N GLY A 55 16.29 1.91 2.85
CA GLY A 55 16.10 2.99 3.82
C GLY A 55 14.63 3.28 4.09
N ARG A 56 14.33 4.53 4.44
CA ARG A 56 12.97 5.04 4.63
C ARG A 56 12.38 5.49 3.32
N MET A 57 11.23 4.94 2.95
CA MET A 57 10.55 5.21 1.69
C MET A 57 9.03 5.19 1.85
N THR A 58 8.33 5.70 0.84
CA THR A 58 6.89 5.46 0.70
C THR A 58 6.66 4.41 -0.39
N LEU A 59 5.66 3.57 -0.18
CA LEU A 59 5.26 2.55 -1.16
C LEU A 59 3.90 2.91 -1.76
N ASP A 60 3.81 2.78 -3.07
CA ASP A 60 2.62 3.08 -3.87
C ASP A 60 2.49 2.01 -4.96
N ILE A 61 1.57 1.07 -4.78
CA ILE A 61 1.50 -0.15 -5.60
C ILE A 61 0.06 -0.39 -6.10
N GLY A 62 -0.06 -0.61 -7.42
CA GLY A 62 -1.32 -0.97 -8.07
C GLY A 62 -2.38 0.15 -8.02
N ARG A 63 -3.65 -0.23 -7.82
CA ARG A 63 -4.79 0.73 -7.72
C ARG A 63 -4.76 1.58 -6.45
N ARG A 64 -3.73 1.47 -5.61
CA ARG A 64 -3.62 2.16 -4.30
C ARG A 64 -4.63 1.74 -3.25
N ASP A 65 -5.57 0.86 -3.59
CA ASP A 65 -6.55 0.33 -2.65
C ASP A 65 -5.98 -0.69 -1.66
N LEU A 66 -4.88 -1.36 -2.03
CA LEU A 66 -4.22 -2.36 -1.17
C LEU A 66 -2.96 -1.81 -0.50
N VAL A 67 -2.16 -1.03 -1.24
CA VAL A 67 -0.98 -0.31 -0.75
C VAL A 67 -0.97 1.05 -1.43
N GLY A 68 -1.44 2.08 -0.74
CA GLY A 68 -1.56 3.41 -1.30
C GLY A 68 -1.63 4.50 -0.25
N ARG A 69 -1.30 5.71 -0.71
CA ARG A 69 -1.40 6.95 0.06
C ARG A 69 -2.89 7.31 0.23
N GLN A 70 -3.37 7.40 1.47
CA GLN A 70 -4.74 7.83 1.75
C GLN A 70 -4.87 9.34 1.49
N PHE A 71 -5.85 9.77 0.69
CA PHE A 71 -5.96 11.18 0.25
C PHE A 71 -6.61 12.13 1.27
N PHE A 72 -7.18 11.64 2.38
CA PHE A 72 -7.88 12.46 3.39
C PHE A 72 -7.40 12.24 4.83
N GLY A 73 -6.11 11.95 5.02
CA GLY A 73 -5.50 11.91 6.34
C GLY A 73 -4.09 12.51 6.29
N ASN A 74 -3.70 13.22 7.35
CA ASN A 74 -2.33 13.73 7.54
C ASN A 74 -1.29 12.61 7.82
N VAL A 75 -1.65 11.34 7.62
CA VAL A 75 -0.80 10.20 7.95
C VAL A 75 -0.23 9.61 6.66
N LEU A 76 1.00 9.98 6.34
CA LEU A 76 1.81 9.28 5.33
C LEU A 76 2.32 7.97 5.95
N PHE A 77 2.06 6.83 5.30
CA PHE A 77 2.67 5.55 5.68
C PHE A 77 4.11 5.51 5.16
N ASN A 78 5.05 5.81 6.05
CA ASN A 78 6.48 5.65 5.80
C ASN A 78 6.90 4.23 6.16
N PHE A 79 7.83 3.68 5.39
CA PHE A 79 8.30 2.31 5.52
C PHE A 79 9.83 2.28 5.58
N ASP A 80 10.38 1.59 6.57
CA ASP A 80 11.81 1.33 6.66
C ASP A 80 12.11 -0.09 6.14
N GLY A 81 12.95 -0.20 5.11
CA GLY A 81 13.35 -1.51 4.60
C GLY A 81 13.95 -1.49 3.20
N ILE A 82 13.60 -2.51 2.43
CA ILE A 82 14.13 -2.75 1.08
C ILE A 82 12.97 -2.85 0.09
N HIS A 83 13.13 -2.21 -1.06
CA HIS A 83 12.23 -2.31 -2.20
C HIS A 83 13.05 -2.52 -3.48
N LEU A 84 12.64 -3.49 -4.29
CA LEU A 84 13.24 -3.80 -5.58
C LEU A 84 12.17 -3.67 -6.65
N ALA A 85 12.38 -2.77 -7.60
CA ALA A 85 11.57 -2.65 -8.80
C ALA A 85 12.36 -3.14 -10.01
N LEU A 86 11.84 -4.13 -10.71
CA LEU A 86 12.41 -4.66 -11.96
C LEU A 86 11.39 -4.48 -13.08
N HIS A 87 11.87 -4.22 -14.28
CA HIS A 87 11.04 -4.22 -15.46
C HIS A 87 11.79 -4.70 -16.68
N ARG A 88 11.03 -5.19 -17.65
CA ARG A 88 11.47 -5.33 -19.03
C ARG A 88 10.54 -4.50 -19.88
N GLU A 89 11.12 -3.62 -20.68
CA GLU A 89 10.37 -2.69 -21.53
C GLU A 89 9.30 -3.42 -22.35
N GLU A 90 8.09 -2.87 -22.36
CA GLU A 90 6.89 -3.42 -23.03
C GLU A 90 6.45 -4.84 -22.61
N ALA A 91 7.14 -5.50 -21.69
CA ALA A 91 6.90 -6.91 -21.37
C ALA A 91 6.34 -7.14 -19.97
N TRP A 92 6.96 -6.61 -18.92
CA TRP A 92 6.47 -6.79 -17.55
C TRP A 92 7.17 -5.84 -16.58
N ARG A 93 6.52 -5.63 -15.43
CA ARG A 93 7.07 -4.95 -14.25
C ARG A 93 6.83 -5.82 -13.04
N VAL A 94 7.83 -5.92 -12.17
CA VAL A 94 7.76 -6.65 -10.89
C VAL A 94 8.29 -5.74 -9.81
N ARG A 95 7.59 -5.72 -8.67
CA ARG A 95 8.02 -5.03 -7.45
C ARG A 95 8.02 -6.00 -6.30
N LEU A 96 9.12 -6.04 -5.57
CA LEU A 96 9.28 -6.82 -4.35
C LEU A 96 9.64 -5.87 -3.22
N PHE A 97 9.13 -6.13 -2.02
CA PHE A 97 9.50 -5.34 -0.85
C PHE A 97 9.47 -6.17 0.42
N LEU A 98 10.28 -5.72 1.38
CA LEU A 98 10.32 -6.21 2.75
C LEU A 98 10.61 -5.01 3.64
N VAL A 99 9.60 -4.57 4.37
CA VAL A 99 9.61 -3.30 5.09
C VAL A 99 8.92 -3.39 6.44
N ARG A 100 9.21 -2.42 7.31
CA ARG A 100 8.50 -2.18 8.56
C ARG A 100 7.72 -0.88 8.47
N PRO A 101 6.41 -0.85 8.77
CA PRO A 101 5.66 0.40 8.89
C PRO A 101 6.23 1.25 10.04
N VAL A 102 6.50 2.52 9.78
CA VAL A 102 6.94 3.48 10.80
C VAL A 102 5.73 3.92 11.62
N VAL A 103 5.86 3.91 12.94
CA VAL A 103 4.81 4.36 13.87
C VAL A 103 5.13 5.78 14.32
N HIS A 104 4.28 6.73 13.96
CA HIS A 104 4.43 8.11 14.43
C HIS A 104 4.09 8.17 15.93
N THR A 105 5.12 8.22 16.78
CA THR A 105 4.94 8.55 18.21
C THR A 105 5.22 10.03 18.44
N PRO A 106 4.34 10.78 19.15
CA PRO A 106 4.47 12.24 19.30
C PRO A 106 5.71 12.77 20.04
N SER A 107 6.66 11.91 20.45
CA SER A 107 7.67 12.27 21.45
C SER A 107 9.12 12.07 21.04
N THR A 108 9.45 11.42 19.92
CA THR A 108 10.87 11.17 19.58
C THR A 108 11.06 10.87 18.09
N LEU A 109 12.16 11.38 17.52
CA LEU A 109 12.70 10.89 16.25
C LEU A 109 13.11 9.44 16.44
N ASP A 110 12.37 8.49 15.86
CA ASP A 110 12.75 7.08 15.93
C ASP A 110 14.02 6.83 15.09
N PRO A 111 15.09 6.26 15.68
CA PRO A 111 16.27 5.89 14.94
C PRO A 111 15.91 4.90 13.83
N LEU A 112 16.52 5.06 12.65
CA LEU A 112 16.28 4.29 11.42
C LEU A 112 16.34 2.75 11.58
N PHE A 113 16.80 2.22 12.71
CA PHE A 113 16.93 0.78 12.96
C PHE A 113 16.79 0.38 14.45
N ALA A 114 16.36 1.26 15.35
CA ALA A 114 16.21 0.93 16.77
C ALA A 114 14.82 1.29 17.26
N ASP A 115 14.17 0.35 17.95
CA ASP A 115 13.17 0.78 18.91
C ASP A 115 13.90 1.68 19.94
N SER A 116 13.32 2.82 20.27
CA SER A 116 13.89 3.71 21.29
C SER A 116 13.69 3.15 22.71
N GLN A 117 13.17 1.92 22.85
CA GLN A 117 12.60 1.40 24.11
C GLN A 117 12.77 -0.12 24.35
N GLY A 118 13.52 -0.87 23.54
CA GLY A 118 13.75 -2.31 23.75
C GLY A 118 12.50 -3.20 23.73
N HIS A 119 11.39 -2.69 23.19
CA HIS A 119 10.14 -3.41 23.03
C HIS A 119 9.97 -3.77 21.56
N ALA A 120 10.09 -5.06 21.25
CA ALA A 120 9.93 -5.64 19.93
C ALA A 120 8.49 -5.44 19.40
N ASP A 121 8.16 -4.25 18.89
CA ASP A 121 7.02 -4.06 18.00
C ASP A 121 7.42 -4.64 16.63
N ASP A 122 7.19 -5.95 16.47
CA ASP A 122 7.55 -6.68 15.25
C ASP A 122 6.43 -6.52 14.22
N ARG A 123 6.46 -5.38 13.52
CA ARG A 123 5.60 -5.09 12.37
C ARG A 123 6.41 -5.29 11.10
N LEU A 124 6.10 -6.37 10.39
CA LEU A 124 6.73 -6.72 9.14
C LEU A 124 5.67 -6.76 8.04
N PHE A 125 5.95 -6.05 6.96
CA PHE A 125 5.13 -6.02 5.76
C PHE A 125 6.00 -6.38 4.56
N TRP A 126 5.57 -7.36 3.77
CA TRP A 126 6.31 -7.82 2.61
C TRP A 126 5.37 -8.14 1.48
N GLY A 127 5.91 -8.20 0.27
CA GLY A 127 5.07 -8.55 -0.84
C GLY A 127 5.77 -8.58 -2.18
N ALA A 128 4.99 -9.07 -3.13
CA ALA A 128 5.31 -9.11 -4.53
C ALA A 128 4.13 -8.56 -5.33
N TYR A 129 4.43 -7.74 -6.31
CA TYR A 129 3.47 -7.21 -7.25
C TYR A 129 4.02 -7.37 -8.65
N SER A 130 3.20 -7.78 -9.61
CA SER A 130 3.56 -7.82 -11.01
C SER A 130 2.48 -7.22 -11.89
N GLU A 131 2.92 -6.64 -12.99
CA GLU A 131 2.10 -6.10 -14.06
C GLU A 131 2.66 -6.60 -15.39
N MET A 132 1.81 -7.12 -16.26
CA MET A 132 2.21 -7.66 -17.56
C MET A 132 1.07 -7.55 -18.58
N PRO A 133 1.36 -7.31 -19.87
CA PRO A 133 0.37 -7.48 -20.93
C PRO A 133 -0.12 -8.92 -20.96
N TRP A 134 -1.43 -9.10 -20.95
CA TRP A 134 -2.08 -10.42 -21.04
C TRP A 134 -2.60 -10.68 -22.46
N ALA A 135 -3.14 -9.65 -23.10
CA ALA A 135 -3.56 -9.65 -24.50
C ALA A 135 -3.49 -8.22 -25.05
N ALA A 136 -3.85 -8.02 -26.33
CA ALA A 136 -3.96 -6.68 -26.90
C ALA A 136 -4.85 -5.78 -26.03
N GLU A 137 -4.29 -4.66 -25.59
CA GLU A 137 -4.94 -3.65 -24.73
C GLU A 137 -5.38 -4.17 -23.35
N LEU A 138 -5.01 -5.39 -22.95
CA LEU A 138 -5.41 -6.01 -21.69
C LEU A 138 -4.18 -6.27 -20.83
N THR A 139 -4.17 -5.69 -19.63
CA THR A 139 -3.10 -5.82 -18.64
C THR A 139 -3.55 -6.70 -17.48
N ALA A 140 -2.71 -7.67 -17.10
CA ALA A 140 -2.88 -8.44 -15.88
C ALA A 140 -2.00 -7.87 -14.77
N GLN A 141 -2.56 -7.76 -13.57
CA GLN A 141 -1.86 -7.40 -12.35
C GLN A 141 -2.05 -8.52 -11.32
N LEU A 142 -0.95 -8.96 -10.72
CA LEU A 142 -0.95 -9.97 -9.66
C LEU A 142 -0.29 -9.35 -8.42
N ALA A 143 -0.87 -9.59 -7.25
CA ALA A 143 -0.32 -9.10 -6.00
C ALA A 143 -0.39 -10.16 -4.90
N TYR A 144 0.67 -10.22 -4.11
CA TYR A 144 0.73 -10.96 -2.85
C TYR A 144 1.33 -10.04 -1.79
N PHE A 145 0.65 -9.92 -0.65
CA PHE A 145 1.12 -9.14 0.47
C PHE A 145 0.98 -9.94 1.77
N GLY A 146 2.04 -9.99 2.55
CA GLY A 146 2.04 -10.55 3.90
C GLY A 146 2.23 -9.46 4.94
N LEU A 147 1.44 -9.54 5.99
CA LEU A 147 1.50 -8.66 7.15
C LEU A 147 1.64 -9.52 8.40
N ASN A 148 2.66 -9.24 9.20
CA ASN A 148 2.79 -9.76 10.55
C ASN A 148 2.97 -8.57 11.49
N GLU A 149 2.04 -8.41 12.41
CA GLU A 149 2.10 -7.40 13.45
C GLU A 149 1.93 -8.07 14.80
N LYS A 150 2.99 -7.98 15.60
CA LYS A 150 3.01 -8.46 16.97
C LYS A 150 3.35 -7.26 17.87
N PRO A 151 2.34 -6.48 18.26
CA PRO A 151 2.57 -5.40 19.21
C PRO A 151 3.01 -5.97 20.56
N ALA A 152 3.76 -5.18 21.33
CA ALA A 152 4.20 -5.53 22.68
C ALA A 152 3.02 -5.86 23.64
N GLN A 153 1.81 -5.38 23.31
CA GLN A 153 0.57 -5.75 23.98
C GLN A 153 -0.29 -6.64 23.05
N PRO A 154 -0.81 -7.79 23.53
CA PRO A 154 -1.45 -8.80 22.69
C PRO A 154 -2.79 -8.38 22.03
N GLN A 155 -3.31 -7.18 22.32
CA GLN A 155 -4.66 -6.77 21.96
C GLN A 155 -4.86 -6.33 20.49
N ARG A 156 -3.84 -6.46 19.63
CA ARG A 156 -3.91 -6.09 18.20
C ARG A 156 -2.98 -6.95 17.31
N GLN A 157 -2.79 -8.23 17.65
CA GLN A 157 -1.96 -9.11 16.82
C GLN A 157 -2.66 -9.40 15.49
N ARG A 158 -1.95 -9.23 14.37
CA ARG A 158 -2.46 -9.52 13.03
C ARG A 158 -1.43 -10.33 12.25
N GLN A 159 -1.86 -11.43 11.66
CA GLN A 159 -1.08 -12.18 10.68
C GLN A 159 -1.97 -12.43 9.48
N ILE A 160 -1.77 -11.69 8.41
CA ILE A 160 -2.68 -11.66 7.26
C ILE A 160 -1.86 -11.87 5.99
N GLN A 161 -2.38 -12.71 5.10
CA GLN A 161 -1.91 -12.90 3.75
C GLN A 161 -2.98 -12.39 2.80
N THR A 162 -2.62 -11.53 1.87
CA THR A 162 -3.51 -10.94 0.87
C THR A 162 -3.06 -11.37 -0.51
N PHE A 163 -3.98 -11.89 -1.31
CA PHE A 163 -3.77 -12.28 -2.69
C PHE A 163 -4.71 -11.48 -3.56
N SER A 164 -4.22 -10.86 -4.63
CA SER A 164 -5.06 -10.09 -5.54
C SER A 164 -4.72 -10.40 -6.99
N LEU A 165 -5.76 -10.49 -7.81
CA LEU A 165 -5.67 -10.63 -9.26
C LEU A 165 -6.53 -9.52 -9.86
N ARG A 166 -6.00 -8.82 -10.86
CA ARG A 166 -6.74 -7.80 -11.59
C ARG A 166 -6.48 -7.88 -13.09
N LEU A 167 -7.52 -7.71 -13.88
CA LEU A 167 -7.47 -7.59 -15.34
C LEU A 167 -8.07 -6.24 -15.72
N LEU A 168 -7.32 -5.47 -16.49
CA LEU A 168 -7.67 -4.10 -16.86
C LEU A 168 -7.46 -3.87 -18.35
N ARG A 169 -8.49 -3.35 -19.01
CA ARG A 169 -8.39 -2.67 -20.31
C ARG A 169 -8.84 -1.23 -20.09
N PRO A 170 -7.99 -0.22 -20.36
CA PRO A 170 -8.35 1.17 -20.19
C PRO A 170 -9.39 1.65 -21.23
N PRO A 171 -10.16 2.71 -20.93
CA PRO A 171 -11.13 3.28 -21.86
C PRO A 171 -10.46 3.96 -23.05
N HIS A 172 -10.94 3.63 -24.26
CA HIS A 172 -10.58 4.28 -25.52
C HIS A 172 -11.82 4.59 -26.35
N ALA A 173 -11.74 5.58 -27.24
CA ALA A 173 -12.87 5.98 -28.07
C ALA A 173 -13.38 4.82 -28.95
N ALA A 174 -14.69 4.61 -28.96
CA ALA A 174 -15.39 3.53 -29.65
C ALA A 174 -14.98 2.11 -29.21
N THR A 175 -14.54 1.93 -27.96
CA THR A 175 -14.20 0.61 -27.42
C THR A 175 -14.88 0.33 -26.09
N TRP A 176 -14.96 -0.98 -25.79
CA TRP A 176 -15.31 -1.48 -24.46
C TRP A 176 -14.08 -1.55 -23.59
N ASP A 177 -14.23 -1.13 -22.34
CA ASP A 177 -13.22 -1.17 -21.29
C ASP A 177 -13.71 -2.02 -20.11
N ILE A 178 -12.75 -2.61 -19.38
CA ILE A 178 -13.04 -3.49 -18.24
C ILE A 178 -12.02 -3.27 -17.13
N ASP A 179 -12.47 -3.36 -15.88
CA ASP A 179 -11.63 -3.48 -14.69
C ASP A 179 -12.23 -4.53 -13.77
N ILE A 180 -11.57 -5.68 -13.66
CA ILE A 180 -12.01 -6.78 -12.81
C ILE A 180 -10.92 -7.06 -11.80
N GLN A 181 -11.23 -6.98 -10.51
CA GLN A 181 -10.32 -7.32 -9.43
C GLN A 181 -10.96 -8.30 -8.45
N THR A 182 -10.21 -9.33 -8.09
CA THR A 182 -10.54 -10.26 -7.01
C THR A 182 -9.42 -10.25 -5.99
N THR A 183 -9.78 -10.18 -4.72
CA THR A 183 -8.83 -10.19 -3.61
C THR A 183 -9.30 -11.15 -2.53
N TRP A 184 -8.38 -11.93 -1.98
CA TRP A 184 -8.61 -12.82 -0.85
C TRP A 184 -7.65 -12.48 0.27
N GLN A 185 -8.14 -12.47 1.50
CA GLN A 185 -7.35 -12.35 2.70
C GLN A 185 -7.58 -13.56 3.58
N VAL A 186 -6.48 -14.18 3.99
CA VAL A 186 -6.46 -15.32 4.91
C VAL A 186 -5.52 -15.02 6.07
N GLY A 187 -5.81 -15.57 7.23
CA GLY A 187 -4.90 -15.51 8.35
C GLY A 187 -5.67 -15.38 9.64
N SER A 188 -5.32 -14.40 10.45
CA SER A 188 -5.87 -14.28 11.78
C SER A 188 -5.69 -12.89 12.36
N VAL A 189 -6.62 -12.50 13.21
CA VAL A 189 -6.62 -11.22 13.90
C VAL A 189 -7.02 -11.41 15.36
N SER A 190 -6.44 -10.62 16.25
CA SER A 190 -6.98 -10.42 17.59
C SER A 190 -7.79 -9.12 17.57
N PRO A 191 -9.14 -9.18 17.71
CA PRO A 191 -9.97 -7.99 17.76
C PRO A 191 -9.54 -7.05 18.89
N ALA A 192 -9.77 -5.75 18.73
CA ALA A 192 -9.41 -4.76 19.75
C ALA A 192 -10.05 -5.11 21.11
N GLY A 193 -9.22 -5.14 22.16
CA GLY A 193 -9.66 -5.51 23.51
C GLY A 193 -9.77 -7.03 23.76
N SER A 194 -9.46 -7.87 22.77
CA SER A 194 -9.38 -9.32 22.91
C SER A 194 -7.94 -9.80 22.76
N THR A 195 -7.53 -10.75 23.61
CA THR A 195 -6.29 -11.52 23.41
C THR A 195 -6.53 -12.80 22.62
N THR A 196 -7.79 -13.14 22.35
CA THR A 196 -8.17 -14.32 21.59
C THR A 196 -8.00 -14.06 20.11
N ARG A 197 -7.13 -14.86 19.50
CA ARG A 197 -6.89 -14.89 18.06
C ARG A 197 -8.09 -15.56 17.38
N GLN A 198 -8.62 -14.90 16.35
CA GLN A 198 -9.67 -15.43 15.48
C GLN A 198 -9.10 -15.64 14.09
N ASP A 199 -9.54 -16.71 13.42
CA ASP A 199 -9.22 -16.92 12.02
C ASP A 199 -9.93 -15.87 11.17
N LEU A 200 -9.25 -15.42 10.12
CA LEU A 200 -9.75 -14.46 9.16
C LEU A 200 -9.82 -15.14 7.79
N PHE A 201 -11.00 -15.12 7.19
CA PHE A 201 -11.17 -15.34 5.76
C PHE A 201 -12.04 -14.23 5.19
N ALA A 202 -11.47 -13.36 4.37
CA ALA A 202 -12.19 -12.30 3.68
C ALA A 202 -11.95 -12.35 2.17
N HIS A 203 -12.92 -11.88 1.40
CA HIS A 203 -12.78 -11.72 -0.03
C HIS A 203 -13.50 -10.46 -0.52
N TYR A 204 -12.91 -9.86 -1.55
CA TYR A 204 -13.39 -8.65 -2.22
C TYR A 204 -13.43 -8.91 -3.72
N GLN A 205 -14.53 -8.52 -4.35
CA GLN A 205 -14.73 -8.56 -5.79
C GLN A 205 -15.08 -7.16 -6.30
N HIS A 206 -14.43 -6.75 -7.37
CA HIS A 206 -14.70 -5.55 -8.13
C HIS A 206 -14.90 -5.91 -9.58
N VAL A 207 -15.95 -5.39 -10.19
CA VAL A 207 -16.21 -5.51 -11.62
C VAL A 207 -16.71 -4.16 -12.13
N GLU A 208 -15.98 -3.59 -13.06
CA GLU A 208 -16.41 -2.46 -13.88
C GLU A 208 -16.34 -2.83 -15.36
N ALA A 209 -17.37 -2.45 -16.09
CA ALA A 209 -17.38 -2.50 -17.55
C ALA A 209 -17.98 -1.21 -18.09
N GLY A 210 -17.35 -0.66 -19.12
CA GLY A 210 -17.76 0.60 -19.72
C GLY A 210 -17.62 0.61 -21.24
N TYR A 211 -18.33 1.55 -21.86
CA TYR A 211 -18.17 1.87 -23.27
C TYR A 211 -17.96 3.37 -23.43
N THR A 212 -16.93 3.74 -24.19
CA THR A 212 -16.61 5.13 -24.50
C THR A 212 -17.00 5.44 -25.94
N PHE A 213 -17.87 6.43 -26.14
CA PHE A 213 -18.36 6.80 -27.47
C PHE A 213 -17.38 7.70 -28.21
N ALA A 214 -17.33 7.58 -29.54
CA ALA A 214 -16.50 8.43 -30.41
C ALA A 214 -17.13 9.82 -30.69
N PHE A 215 -17.47 10.55 -29.62
CA PHE A 215 -17.80 11.98 -29.71
C PHE A 215 -16.59 12.85 -29.34
N PRO A 216 -16.54 14.14 -29.73
CA PRO A 216 -15.40 15.03 -29.44
C PRO A 216 -15.03 15.13 -27.95
N TRP A 217 -15.99 14.92 -27.06
CA TRP A 217 -15.83 14.96 -25.60
C TRP A 217 -15.78 13.56 -24.96
N GLN A 218 -15.75 12.50 -25.77
CA GLN A 218 -15.58 11.09 -25.39
C GLN A 218 -16.41 10.67 -24.16
N PRO A 219 -17.75 10.81 -24.20
CA PRO A 219 -18.57 10.38 -23.07
C PRO A 219 -18.39 8.88 -22.87
N ARG A 220 -18.41 8.47 -21.61
CA ARG A 220 -18.32 7.07 -21.20
C ARG A 220 -19.51 6.73 -20.31
N VAL A 221 -20.09 5.57 -20.54
CA VAL A 221 -21.10 4.97 -19.66
C VAL A 221 -20.50 3.69 -19.09
N SER A 222 -20.52 3.53 -17.77
CA SER A 222 -20.05 2.31 -17.11
C SER A 222 -20.99 1.84 -16.01
N GLY A 223 -20.93 0.54 -15.75
CA GLY A 223 -21.53 -0.10 -14.60
C GLY A 223 -20.44 -0.63 -13.68
N VAL A 224 -20.61 -0.44 -12.37
CA VAL A 224 -19.64 -0.84 -11.34
C VAL A 224 -20.35 -1.69 -10.28
N LEU A 225 -19.73 -2.81 -9.91
CA LEU A 225 -20.14 -3.68 -8.82
C LEU A 225 -18.96 -3.90 -7.86
N ASN A 226 -19.21 -3.70 -6.57
CA ASN A 226 -18.29 -4.04 -5.50
C ASN A 226 -18.98 -4.99 -4.53
N TYR A 227 -18.29 -6.08 -4.16
CA TYR A 227 -18.80 -7.07 -3.23
C TYR A 227 -17.72 -7.44 -2.21
N PHE A 228 -18.09 -7.44 -0.93
CA PHE A 228 -17.19 -7.73 0.20
C PHE A 228 -17.83 -8.75 1.12
N SER A 229 -17.03 -9.67 1.65
CA SER A 229 -17.47 -10.65 2.64
C SER A 229 -16.29 -11.11 3.49
N SER A 230 -16.56 -11.39 4.78
CA SER A 230 -15.57 -11.87 5.74
C SER A 230 -16.20 -12.88 6.71
N LYS A 231 -15.38 -13.81 7.20
CA LYS A 231 -15.66 -14.73 8.29
C LYS A 231 -14.50 -14.77 9.27
#